data_AF-A0A9E1KZ51-F1
#
_entry.id   AF-A0A9E1KZ51-F1
#
_cell.length_a   1.000
_cell.length_b   1.000
_cell.length_c   1.000
_cell.angle_alpha   90.00
_cell.angle_beta   90.00
_cell.angle_gamma   90.00
#
_symmetry.space_group_name_H-M   'P 1'
#
loop_
_entity.id
_entity.type
_entity.pdbx_description
1 polymer ?
#
loop_
_entity_poly.entity_id
_entity_poly.type
_entity_poly.pdbx_seq_one_letter_code
_entity_poly.pdbx_strand_id
1 'polypeptide(L)'
;MPNNQHNPAQLEETIQQLDPDSMRMHLINSARKFKSNWVELGEFLTKAAAEKAYEEWGYKKFEDYCRLEIKIKKATAMKLTNAYFFISQEEPEFFKNQNNSKFPDIDTIGVLQRAKQDEDCSEEMYDELRDAALVRGQAAATVAKKYKDLGNINAGITENDTSLEQSYALVTRLKNKLAPLPDFPEKFKQYLQEMEEYLQPASPEDED
;
A
#
# COMPACT_ATOMS: atom_id res chain seq x y z
N MET A 1 -3.53 -45.01 -1.16
CA MET A 1 -3.17 -43.57 -1.26
C MET A 1 -2.12 -43.45 -2.36
N PRO A 2 -2.39 -42.82 -3.52
CA PRO A 2 -1.35 -42.69 -4.53
C PRO A 2 -0.32 -41.68 -4.04
N ASN A 3 0.93 -42.13 -4.07
CA ASN A 3 2.14 -41.46 -3.65
C ASN A 3 2.44 -40.34 -4.67
N ASN A 4 2.17 -39.08 -4.34
CA ASN A 4 2.35 -37.96 -5.27
C ASN A 4 3.81 -37.47 -5.25
N GLN A 5 4.73 -38.31 -5.71
CA GLN A 5 6.10 -37.90 -6.05
C GLN A 5 6.07 -37.27 -7.44
N HIS A 6 5.90 -35.94 -7.48
CA HIS A 6 5.86 -35.17 -8.72
C HIS A 6 7.29 -35.01 -9.28
N ASN A 7 7.64 -35.88 -10.22
CA ASN A 7 8.94 -35.99 -10.89
C ASN A 7 9.05 -34.93 -12.00
N PRO A 8 10.17 -34.20 -12.19
CA PRO A 8 10.34 -33.25 -13.31
C PRO A 8 9.99 -33.82 -14.70
N ALA A 9 10.21 -35.12 -14.94
CA ALA A 9 9.81 -35.77 -16.19
C ALA A 9 8.28 -35.78 -16.43
N GLN A 10 7.48 -35.84 -15.35
CA GLN A 10 6.01 -35.79 -15.44
C GLN A 10 5.50 -34.40 -15.83
N LEU A 11 6.24 -33.34 -15.52
CA LEU A 11 5.86 -31.97 -15.92
C LEU A 11 6.00 -31.81 -17.44
N GLU A 12 7.08 -32.32 -18.04
CA GLU A 12 7.28 -32.24 -19.49
C GLU A 12 6.26 -33.09 -20.26
N GLU A 13 5.93 -34.28 -19.78
CA GLU A 13 4.85 -35.11 -20.34
C GLU A 13 3.48 -34.42 -20.23
N THR A 14 3.18 -33.81 -19.07
CA THR A 14 1.95 -33.04 -18.87
C THR A 14 1.88 -31.86 -19.84
N ILE A 15 2.97 -31.11 -20.00
CA ILE A 15 3.05 -29.98 -20.94
C ILE A 15 2.81 -30.42 -22.39
N GLN A 16 3.32 -31.58 -22.81
CA GLN A 16 3.12 -32.07 -24.18
C GLN A 16 1.64 -32.42 -24.49
N GLN A 17 0.84 -32.72 -23.46
CA GLN A 17 -0.56 -33.11 -23.59
C GLN A 17 -1.54 -31.95 -23.37
N LEU A 18 -1.05 -30.82 -22.84
CA LEU A 18 -1.86 -29.63 -22.60
C LEU A 18 -2.10 -28.85 -23.89
N ASP A 19 -3.31 -28.33 -24.03
CA ASP A 19 -3.64 -27.34 -25.04
C ASP A 19 -2.72 -26.10 -24.86
N PRO A 20 -1.98 -25.68 -25.90
CA PRO A 20 -1.11 -24.51 -25.87
C PRO A 20 -1.81 -23.23 -25.39
N ASP A 21 -3.10 -23.09 -25.66
CA ASP A 21 -3.91 -21.91 -25.31
C ASP A 21 -4.65 -22.08 -23.96
N SER A 22 -4.40 -23.18 -23.25
CA SER A 22 -4.99 -23.41 -21.93
C SER A 22 -4.40 -22.50 -20.86
N MET A 23 -5.24 -22.12 -19.87
CA MET A 23 -4.79 -21.35 -18.71
C MET A 23 -3.63 -22.00 -17.96
N ARG A 24 -3.64 -23.33 -17.82
CA ARG A 24 -2.55 -24.09 -17.17
C ARG A 24 -1.23 -23.94 -17.91
N MET A 25 -1.26 -23.95 -19.25
CA MET A 25 -0.07 -23.73 -20.09
C MET A 25 0.47 -22.30 -19.94
N HIS A 26 -0.41 -21.30 -19.97
CA HIS A 26 -0.02 -19.90 -19.76
C HIS A 26 0.60 -19.67 -18.37
N LEU A 27 0.09 -20.33 -17.33
CA LEU A 27 0.67 -20.33 -15.98
C LEU A 27 2.09 -20.89 -15.94
N ILE A 28 2.31 -22.05 -16.58
CA ILE A 28 3.64 -22.68 -16.63
C ILE A 28 4.62 -21.77 -17.40
N ASN A 29 4.18 -21.20 -18.52
CA ASN A 29 5.02 -20.35 -19.36
C ASN A 29 5.36 -19.02 -18.68
N SER A 30 4.39 -18.36 -18.04
CA SER A 30 4.63 -17.13 -17.28
C SER A 30 5.56 -17.39 -16.08
N ALA A 31 5.43 -18.53 -15.40
CA ALA A 31 6.33 -18.92 -14.31
C ALA A 31 7.79 -19.10 -14.76
N ARG A 32 8.01 -19.66 -15.95
CA ARG A 32 9.36 -19.77 -16.55
C ARG A 32 9.97 -18.40 -16.88
N LYS A 33 9.13 -17.42 -17.24
CA LYS A 33 9.52 -16.03 -17.59
C LYS A 33 9.52 -15.06 -16.40
N PHE A 34 9.10 -15.51 -15.22
CA PHE A 34 8.86 -14.70 -14.01
C PHE A 34 9.96 -13.68 -13.67
N LYS A 35 11.24 -13.98 -13.96
CA LYS A 35 12.37 -13.07 -13.71
C LYS A 35 12.26 -11.71 -14.42
N SER A 36 11.39 -11.59 -15.42
CA SER A 36 11.26 -10.39 -16.25
C SER A 36 9.88 -9.74 -16.20
N ASN A 37 8.86 -10.43 -15.69
CA ASN A 37 7.46 -9.95 -15.68
C ASN A 37 6.64 -10.69 -14.61
N TRP A 38 6.40 -10.06 -13.46
CA TRP A 38 5.61 -10.67 -12.40
C TRP A 38 4.10 -10.54 -12.64
N VAL A 39 3.66 -9.57 -13.44
CA VAL A 39 2.24 -9.24 -13.64
C VAL A 39 1.51 -10.37 -14.36
N GLU A 40 2.07 -10.88 -15.46
CA GLU A 40 1.48 -12.01 -16.21
C GLU A 40 1.29 -13.24 -15.30
N LEU A 41 2.30 -13.57 -14.50
CA LEU A 41 2.19 -14.68 -13.55
C LEU A 41 1.18 -14.38 -12.44
N GLY A 42 1.16 -13.16 -11.91
CA GLY A 42 0.21 -12.72 -10.89
C GLY A 42 -1.24 -12.80 -11.38
N GLU A 43 -1.50 -12.38 -12.62
CA GLU A 43 -2.80 -12.47 -13.28
C GLU A 43 -3.31 -13.91 -13.33
N PHE A 44 -2.54 -14.81 -13.96
CA PHE A 44 -2.98 -16.19 -14.11
C PHE A 44 -3.05 -16.93 -12.78
N LEU A 45 -2.16 -16.65 -11.83
CA LEU A 45 -2.27 -17.20 -10.47
C LEU A 45 -3.56 -16.74 -9.79
N THR A 46 -3.90 -15.46 -9.92
CA THR A 46 -5.13 -14.89 -9.32
C THR A 46 -6.35 -15.51 -9.94
N LYS A 47 -6.39 -15.64 -11.28
CA LYS A 47 -7.48 -16.29 -12.01
C LYS A 47 -7.65 -17.76 -11.63
N ALA A 48 -6.55 -18.53 -11.63
CA ALA A 48 -6.59 -19.94 -11.27
C ALA A 48 -7.01 -20.18 -9.81
N ALA A 49 -6.65 -19.26 -8.90
CA ALA A 49 -7.11 -19.31 -7.51
C ALA A 49 -8.61 -18.99 -7.40
N ALA A 50 -9.09 -17.96 -8.09
CA ALA A 50 -10.50 -17.54 -8.09
C ALA A 50 -11.42 -18.63 -8.69
N GLU A 51 -11.01 -19.24 -9.80
CA GLU A 51 -11.76 -20.29 -10.50
C GLU A 51 -11.57 -21.68 -9.90
N LYS A 52 -10.68 -21.82 -8.91
CA LYS A 52 -10.25 -23.11 -8.35
C LYS A 52 -9.79 -24.14 -9.40
N ALA A 53 -9.26 -23.67 -10.52
CA ALA A 53 -8.87 -24.52 -11.65
C ALA A 53 -7.83 -25.60 -11.29
N TYR A 54 -7.07 -25.37 -10.22
CA TYR A 54 -6.14 -26.36 -9.67
C TYR A 54 -6.81 -27.67 -9.22
N GLU A 55 -8.10 -27.64 -8.84
CA GLU A 55 -8.86 -28.85 -8.48
C GLU A 55 -9.06 -29.75 -9.70
N GLU A 56 -9.43 -29.18 -10.85
CA GLU A 56 -9.59 -29.89 -12.12
C GLU A 56 -8.26 -30.46 -12.64
N TRP A 57 -7.16 -29.80 -12.29
CA TRP A 57 -5.81 -30.25 -12.62
C TRP A 57 -5.28 -31.35 -11.70
N GLY A 58 -6.07 -31.76 -10.69
CA GLY A 58 -5.77 -32.86 -9.78
C GLY A 58 -5.12 -32.44 -8.46
N TYR A 59 -5.10 -31.14 -8.13
CA TYR A 59 -4.52 -30.63 -6.88
C TYR A 59 -5.60 -30.32 -5.85
N LYS A 60 -5.40 -30.74 -4.61
CA LYS A 60 -6.36 -30.49 -3.52
C LYS A 60 -6.36 -29.04 -3.03
N LYS A 61 -5.24 -28.35 -3.20
CA LYS A 61 -5.02 -26.98 -2.72
C LYS A 61 -4.22 -26.21 -3.75
N PHE A 62 -4.51 -24.93 -3.89
CA PHE A 62 -3.77 -24.02 -4.77
C PHE A 62 -2.27 -24.05 -4.49
N GLU A 63 -1.87 -24.10 -3.22
CA GLU A 63 -0.45 -24.08 -2.86
C GLU A 63 0.27 -25.39 -3.20
N ASP A 64 -0.46 -26.50 -3.29
CA ASP A 64 0.10 -27.76 -3.78
C ASP A 64 0.40 -27.65 -5.27
N TYR A 65 -0.49 -27.06 -6.07
CA TYR A 65 -0.23 -26.77 -7.49
C TYR A 65 0.98 -25.84 -7.67
N CYS A 66 1.01 -24.72 -6.95
CA CYS A 66 2.13 -23.77 -7.03
C CYS A 66 3.48 -24.41 -6.70
N ARG A 67 3.53 -25.24 -5.64
CA ARG A 67 4.77 -25.89 -5.20
C ARG A 67 5.19 -27.04 -6.11
N LEU A 68 4.24 -27.89 -6.51
CA LEU A 68 4.53 -29.14 -7.19
C LEU A 68 4.71 -28.96 -8.70
N GLU A 69 3.92 -28.10 -9.34
CA GLU A 69 3.94 -27.92 -10.79
C GLU A 69 4.68 -26.65 -11.22
N ILE A 70 4.26 -25.51 -10.67
CA ILE A 70 4.82 -24.20 -11.01
C ILE A 70 6.19 -23.96 -10.34
N LYS A 71 6.54 -24.79 -9.35
CA LYS A 71 7.81 -24.74 -8.59
C LYS A 71 8.09 -23.39 -7.91
N ILE A 72 7.03 -22.70 -7.46
CA ILE A 72 7.15 -21.50 -6.62
C ILE A 72 6.72 -21.77 -5.18
N LYS A 73 7.34 -21.05 -4.23
CA LYS A 73 6.97 -21.17 -2.81
C LYS A 73 5.60 -20.55 -2.58
N LYS A 74 4.84 -21.08 -1.62
CA LYS A 74 3.56 -20.53 -1.16
C LYS A 74 3.61 -19.02 -0.91
N ALA A 75 4.63 -18.55 -0.19
CA ALA A 75 4.80 -17.12 0.11
C ALA A 75 4.95 -16.26 -1.16
N THR A 76 5.65 -16.76 -2.18
CA THR A 76 5.81 -16.08 -3.47
C THR A 76 4.48 -16.04 -4.23
N ALA A 77 3.76 -17.17 -4.29
CA ALA A 77 2.45 -17.22 -4.92
C ALA A 77 1.48 -16.22 -4.28
N MET A 78 1.42 -16.18 -2.93
CA MET A 78 0.58 -15.22 -2.19
C MET A 78 0.98 -13.76 -2.46
N LYS A 79 2.28 -13.44 -2.47
CA LYS A 79 2.75 -12.10 -2.81
C LYS A 79 2.29 -11.68 -4.21
N LEU A 80 2.43 -12.57 -5.19
CA LEU A 80 2.06 -12.31 -6.58
C LEU A 80 0.55 -12.09 -6.76
N THR A 81 -0.26 -12.98 -6.19
CA THR A 81 -1.72 -12.86 -6.27
C THR A 81 -2.21 -11.60 -5.57
N ASN A 82 -1.68 -11.30 -4.38
CA ASN A 82 -2.09 -10.11 -3.64
C ASN A 82 -1.67 -8.83 -4.35
N ALA A 83 -0.45 -8.76 -4.88
CA ALA A 83 0.05 -7.60 -5.62
C ALA A 83 -0.79 -7.34 -6.88
N TYR A 84 -1.09 -8.39 -7.66
CA TYR A 84 -1.91 -8.25 -8.87
C TYR A 84 -3.33 -7.83 -8.52
N PHE A 85 -3.95 -8.49 -7.54
CA PHE A 85 -5.29 -8.16 -7.09
C PHE A 85 -5.39 -6.72 -6.57
N PHE A 86 -4.43 -6.25 -5.78
CA PHE A 86 -4.41 -4.87 -5.28
C PHE A 86 -4.40 -3.86 -6.41
N ILE A 87 -3.48 -4.00 -7.38
CA ILE A 87 -3.39 -3.07 -8.51
C ILE A 87 -4.64 -3.14 -9.39
N SER A 88 -5.25 -4.31 -9.57
CA SER A 88 -6.47 -4.42 -10.38
C SER A 88 -7.70 -3.78 -9.73
N GLN A 89 -7.72 -3.66 -8.40
CA GLN A 89 -8.78 -2.98 -7.66
C GLN A 89 -8.53 -1.47 -7.55
N GLU A 90 -7.33 -1.08 -7.11
CA GLU A 90 -7.03 0.33 -6.80
C GLU A 90 -6.63 1.13 -8.04
N GLU A 91 -5.96 0.50 -9.01
CA GLU A 91 -5.32 1.19 -10.13
C GLU A 91 -5.60 0.49 -11.49
N PRO A 92 -6.88 0.32 -11.89
CA PRO A 92 -7.23 -0.46 -13.08
C PRO A 92 -6.65 0.14 -14.39
N GLU A 93 -6.44 1.45 -14.43
CA GLU A 93 -5.84 2.15 -15.57
C GLU A 93 -4.33 1.88 -15.71
N PHE A 94 -3.66 1.41 -14.65
CA PHE A 94 -2.24 1.10 -14.66
C PHE A 94 -1.90 0.03 -15.69
N PHE A 95 -2.72 -1.02 -15.79
CA PHE A 95 -2.50 -2.09 -16.77
C PHE A 95 -2.75 -1.66 -18.22
N LYS A 96 -3.67 -0.71 -18.44
CA LYS A 96 -4.00 -0.22 -19.79
C LYS A 96 -2.90 0.67 -20.38
N ASN A 97 -2.25 1.46 -19.53
CA ASN A 97 -1.25 2.44 -19.94
C ASN A 97 0.17 1.87 -20.07
N GLN A 98 0.41 0.64 -19.60
CA GLN A 98 1.71 -0.02 -19.70
C GLN A 98 1.92 -0.73 -21.04
N ASN A 99 2.20 0.06 -22.08
CA ASN A 99 2.48 -0.47 -23.42
C ASN A 99 3.96 -0.80 -23.71
N ASN A 100 4.89 -0.66 -22.75
CA ASN A 100 6.30 -1.13 -22.85
C ASN A 100 7.21 -0.78 -21.63
N SER A 101 6.65 -0.24 -20.54
CA SER A 101 7.44 0.15 -19.37
C SER A 101 7.74 -1.04 -18.45
N LYS A 102 8.87 -1.00 -17.74
CA LYS A 102 9.16 -1.99 -16.70
C LYS A 102 8.18 -1.83 -15.54
N PHE A 103 7.47 -2.89 -15.19
CA PHE A 103 6.67 -2.91 -13.97
C PHE A 103 7.55 -2.66 -12.74
N PRO A 104 7.03 -1.94 -11.72
CA PRO A 104 7.70 -1.83 -10.43
C PRO A 104 7.89 -3.22 -9.83
N ASP A 105 8.89 -3.37 -8.95
CA ASP A 105 9.10 -4.63 -8.26
C ASP A 105 7.97 -4.94 -7.28
N ILE A 106 7.78 -6.23 -6.99
CA ILE A 106 6.71 -6.72 -6.11
C ILE A 106 6.82 -6.11 -4.70
N ASP A 107 8.03 -5.88 -4.21
CA ASP A 107 8.21 -5.35 -2.87
C ASP A 107 7.82 -3.86 -2.81
N THR A 108 7.98 -3.10 -3.90
CA THR A 108 7.44 -1.74 -4.08
C THR A 108 5.91 -1.74 -4.00
N ILE A 109 5.22 -2.65 -4.69
CA ILE A 109 3.76 -2.78 -4.56
C ILE A 109 3.37 -3.12 -3.13
N GLY A 110 4.16 -3.96 -2.44
CA GLY A 110 3.96 -4.26 -1.04
C GLY A 110 4.08 -3.04 -0.12
N VAL A 111 4.84 -2.00 -0.49
CA VAL A 111 4.85 -0.73 0.26
C VAL A 111 3.53 0.01 0.08
N LEU A 112 3.02 0.12 -1.16
CA LEU A 112 1.74 0.76 -1.44
C LEU A 112 0.57 0.07 -0.72
N GLN A 113 0.56 -1.26 -0.72
CA GLN A 113 -0.45 -2.04 0.00
C GLN A 113 -0.47 -1.73 1.50
N ARG A 114 0.71 -1.64 2.12
CA ARG A 114 0.81 -1.30 3.54
C ARG A 114 0.34 0.13 3.80
N ALA A 115 0.77 1.08 2.97
CA ALA A 115 0.35 2.47 3.09
C ALA A 115 -1.18 2.61 2.94
N LYS A 116 -1.83 1.92 1.99
CA LYS A 116 -3.30 1.99 1.83
C LYS A 116 -4.07 1.35 2.98
N GLN A 117 -3.46 0.40 3.70
CA GLN A 117 -4.05 -0.25 4.87
C GLN A 117 -3.78 0.50 6.18
N ASP A 118 -2.89 1.49 6.14
CA ASP A 118 -2.51 2.27 7.30
C ASP A 118 -3.49 3.43 7.49
N GLU A 119 -4.13 3.50 8.66
CA GLU A 119 -5.12 4.53 8.99
C GLU A 119 -4.50 5.92 9.07
N ASP A 120 -3.20 6.00 9.39
CA ASP A 120 -2.45 7.25 9.44
C ASP A 120 -2.02 7.74 8.04
N CYS A 121 -2.33 6.98 6.99
CA CYS A 121 -2.03 7.35 5.62
C CYS A 121 -3.11 8.22 5.00
N SER A 122 -2.85 9.52 4.90
CA SER A 122 -3.73 10.43 4.16
C SER A 122 -3.76 10.09 2.66
N GLU A 123 -4.85 10.43 1.99
CA GLU A 123 -4.99 10.20 0.54
C GLU A 123 -3.91 10.96 -0.26
N GLU A 124 -3.54 12.18 0.16
CA GLU A 124 -2.44 12.94 -0.47
C GLU A 124 -1.08 12.23 -0.33
N MET A 125 -0.80 11.68 0.87
CA MET A 125 0.41 10.90 1.09
C MET A 125 0.40 9.64 0.22
N TYR A 126 -0.74 8.95 0.12
CA TYR A 126 -0.88 7.77 -0.71
C TYR A 126 -0.66 8.10 -2.21
N ASP A 127 -1.25 9.17 -2.72
CA ASP A 127 -1.08 9.61 -4.11
C ASP A 127 0.39 9.91 -4.43
N GLU A 128 1.11 10.54 -3.50
CA GLU A 128 2.52 10.84 -3.70
C GLU A 128 3.41 9.57 -3.73
N LEU A 129 3.04 8.55 -2.94
CA LEU A 129 3.69 7.23 -2.96
C LEU A 129 3.32 6.45 -4.23
N ARG A 130 2.07 6.51 -4.67
CA ARG A 130 1.61 5.92 -5.92
C ARG A 130 2.42 6.46 -7.08
N ASP A 131 2.57 7.77 -7.18
CA ASP A 131 3.36 8.40 -8.24
C ASP A 131 4.85 7.99 -8.17
N ALA A 132 5.40 7.84 -6.96
CA ALA A 132 6.76 7.36 -6.76
C ALA A 132 6.95 5.93 -7.28
N ALA A 133 6.02 5.05 -6.96
CA ALA A 133 6.08 3.63 -7.27
C ALA A 133 5.70 3.33 -8.73
N LEU A 134 4.55 3.81 -9.17
CA LEU A 134 3.90 3.39 -10.42
C LEU A 134 4.32 4.24 -11.62
N VAL A 135 4.50 5.55 -11.43
CA VAL A 135 4.85 6.48 -12.52
C VAL A 135 6.37 6.64 -12.63
N ARG A 136 7.03 6.96 -11.51
CA ARG A 136 8.49 7.16 -11.47
C ARG A 136 9.30 5.86 -11.38
N GLY A 137 8.64 4.73 -11.11
CA GLY A 137 9.30 3.42 -11.05
C GLY A 137 10.37 3.31 -9.95
N GLN A 138 10.20 4.01 -8.83
CA GLN A 138 11.17 4.00 -7.72
C GLN A 138 11.13 2.68 -6.96
N ALA A 139 12.29 2.23 -6.50
CA ALA A 139 12.43 0.96 -5.76
C ALA A 139 11.84 1.03 -4.34
N ALA A 140 11.54 -0.14 -3.78
CA ALA A 140 10.83 -0.30 -2.51
C ALA A 140 11.46 0.46 -1.36
N ALA A 141 12.80 0.46 -1.27
CA ALA A 141 13.52 1.18 -0.22
C ALA A 141 13.31 2.71 -0.30
N THR A 142 13.27 3.26 -1.51
CA THR A 142 13.04 4.69 -1.74
C THR A 142 11.60 5.06 -1.41
N VAL A 143 10.63 4.28 -1.86
CA VAL A 143 9.20 4.50 -1.58
C VAL A 143 8.92 4.36 -0.08
N ALA A 144 9.49 3.34 0.58
CA ALA A 144 9.34 3.15 2.03
C ALA A 144 9.98 4.27 2.85
N LYS A 145 11.14 4.79 2.42
CA LYS A 145 11.74 5.97 3.06
C LYS A 145 10.81 7.17 2.93
N LYS A 146 10.29 7.42 1.72
CA LYS A 146 9.36 8.52 1.46
C LYS A 146 8.11 8.41 2.33
N TYR A 147 7.55 7.21 2.47
CA TYR A 147 6.41 6.96 3.35
C TYR A 147 6.70 7.37 4.79
N LYS A 148 7.86 6.95 5.32
CA LYS A 148 8.28 7.31 6.67
C LYS A 148 8.49 8.82 6.83
N ASP A 149 9.10 9.46 5.85
CA ASP A 149 9.39 10.90 5.89
C ASP A 149 8.08 11.71 5.89
N LEU A 150 7.12 11.36 5.03
CA LEU A 150 5.79 11.99 5.00
C LEU A 150 5.00 11.74 6.29
N GLY A 151 5.04 10.52 6.84
CA GLY A 151 4.40 10.22 8.13
C GLY A 151 4.98 11.03 9.29
N ASN A 152 6.31 11.24 9.33
CA ASN A 152 6.93 12.08 10.36
C ASN A 152 6.57 13.57 10.20
N ILE A 153 6.43 14.05 8.95
CA ILE A 153 6.02 15.43 8.68
C ILE A 153 4.59 15.63 9.18
N ASN A 154 3.67 14.74 8.82
CA ASN A 154 2.28 14.83 9.27
C ASN A 154 2.16 14.73 10.79
N ALA A 155 2.86 13.78 11.42
CA ALA A 155 2.90 13.69 12.88
C ALA A 155 3.42 14.97 13.53
N GLY A 156 4.48 15.57 12.98
CA GLY A 156 5.02 16.84 13.46
C GLY A 156 4.06 18.02 13.26
N ILE A 157 3.30 18.06 12.16
CA ILE A 157 2.27 19.07 11.93
C ILE A 157 1.13 18.88 12.95
N THR A 158 0.60 17.67 13.09
CA THR A 158 -0.49 17.36 14.04
C THR A 158 -0.10 17.62 15.49
N GLU A 159 1.12 17.28 15.91
CA GLU A 159 1.61 17.57 17.26
C GLU A 159 1.73 19.08 17.52
N ASN A 160 2.24 19.85 16.55
CA ASN A 160 2.35 21.30 16.67
C ASN A 160 0.98 21.99 16.71
N ASP A 161 0.05 21.61 15.82
CA ASP A 161 -1.31 22.17 15.78
C ASP A 161 -2.07 21.86 17.08
N THR A 162 -2.00 20.60 17.55
CA THR A 162 -2.60 20.19 18.83
C THR A 162 -2.01 20.96 20.01
N SER A 163 -0.69 21.20 20.03
CA SER A 163 -0.02 21.95 21.09
C SER A 163 -0.40 23.44 21.08
N LEU A 164 -0.58 24.05 19.90
CA LEU A 164 -1.02 25.43 19.75
C LEU A 164 -2.47 25.61 20.22
N GLU A 165 -3.38 24.74 19.80
CA GLU A 165 -4.79 24.77 20.25
C GLU A 165 -4.92 24.60 21.77
N GLN A 166 -4.16 23.67 22.36
CA GLN A 166 -4.14 23.47 23.81
C GLN A 166 -3.60 24.70 24.55
N SER A 167 -2.56 25.34 24.01
CA SER A 167 -1.97 26.55 24.60
C SER A 167 -2.93 27.74 24.54
N TYR A 168 -3.60 27.94 23.40
CA TYR A 168 -4.65 28.96 23.24
C TYR A 168 -5.79 28.74 24.25
N ALA A 169 -6.31 27.51 24.35
CA ALA A 169 -7.37 27.17 25.29
C ALA A 169 -7.00 27.43 26.76
N LEU A 170 -5.73 27.22 27.15
CA LEU A 170 -5.24 27.53 28.49
C LEU A 170 -5.20 29.03 28.76
N VAL A 171 -4.70 29.83 27.80
CA VAL A 171 -4.65 31.29 27.91
C VAL A 171 -6.05 31.89 28.02
N THR A 172 -6.98 31.47 27.16
CA THR A 172 -8.38 31.93 27.22
C THR A 172 -9.05 31.53 28.55
N ARG A 173 -8.83 30.30 29.05
CA ARG A 173 -9.33 29.88 30.36
C ARG A 173 -8.76 30.70 31.51
N LEU A 174 -7.46 30.99 31.46
CA LEU A 174 -6.78 31.81 32.47
C LEU A 174 -7.34 33.24 32.46
N LYS A 175 -7.46 33.85 31.28
CA LYS A 175 -8.06 35.17 31.07
C LYS A 175 -9.46 35.26 31.68
N ASN A 176 -10.32 34.27 31.38
CA ASN A 176 -11.68 34.19 31.91
C ASN A 176 -11.74 34.05 33.44
N LYS A 177 -10.81 33.31 34.05
CA LYS A 177 -10.76 33.17 35.52
C LYS A 177 -10.24 34.41 36.24
N LEU A 178 -9.38 35.19 35.61
CA LEU A 178 -8.79 36.39 36.20
C LEU A 178 -9.62 37.66 35.96
N ALA A 179 -10.44 37.70 34.91
CA ALA A 179 -11.33 38.81 34.59
C ALA A 179 -12.26 39.29 35.73
N PRO A 180 -12.86 38.42 36.58
CA PRO A 180 -13.73 38.85 37.67
C PRO A 180 -13.01 39.23 38.97
N LEU A 181 -11.67 39.12 39.04
CA LEU A 181 -10.94 39.43 40.27
C LEU A 181 -10.86 40.96 40.50
N PRO A 182 -11.23 41.46 41.70
CA PRO A 182 -11.05 42.87 42.03
C PRO A 182 -9.55 43.23 42.05
N ASP A 183 -9.21 44.44 41.59
CA ASP A 183 -7.85 44.97 41.51
C ASP A 183 -6.85 44.17 40.63
N PHE A 184 -7.33 43.41 39.63
CA PHE A 184 -6.43 42.73 38.68
C PHE A 184 -5.65 43.73 37.81
N PRO A 185 -4.30 43.74 37.83
CA PRO A 185 -3.52 44.78 37.17
C PRO A 185 -3.68 44.78 35.64
N GLU A 186 -3.89 45.97 35.06
CA GLU A 186 -4.14 46.14 33.63
C GLU A 186 -3.02 45.60 32.74
N LYS A 187 -1.76 45.69 33.21
CA LYS A 187 -0.60 45.13 32.50
C LYS A 187 -0.73 43.62 32.26
N PHE A 188 -1.26 42.87 33.22
CA PHE A 188 -1.46 41.43 33.05
C PHE A 188 -2.63 41.12 32.11
N LYS A 189 -3.64 41.98 32.01
CA LYS A 189 -4.69 41.85 30.99
C LYS A 189 -4.13 42.02 29.58
N GLN A 190 -3.27 43.03 29.39
CA GLN A 190 -2.59 43.28 28.12
C GLN A 190 -1.72 42.10 27.71
N TYR A 191 -0.88 41.57 28.62
CA TYR A 191 -0.07 40.38 28.32
C TYR A 191 -0.89 39.15 27.97
N LEU A 192 -2.01 38.90 28.66
CA LEU A 192 -2.89 37.78 28.33
C LEU A 192 -3.58 37.96 26.99
N GLN A 193 -3.91 39.19 26.62
CA GLN A 193 -4.49 39.50 25.30
C GLN A 193 -3.47 39.32 24.18
N GLU A 194 -2.24 39.81 24.34
CA GLU A 194 -1.15 39.61 23.37
C GLU A 194 -0.82 38.12 23.18
N MET A 195 -0.81 37.34 24.27
CA MET A 195 -0.62 35.89 24.21
C MET A 195 -1.76 35.19 23.47
N GLU A 196 -3.01 35.63 23.67
CA GLU A 196 -4.18 35.08 22.99
C GLU A 196 -4.15 35.38 21.49
N GLU A 197 -3.83 36.62 21.10
CA GLU A 197 -3.69 37.04 19.69
C GLU A 197 -2.55 36.31 18.98
N TYR A 198 -1.43 36.06 19.66
CA TYR A 198 -0.31 35.30 19.10
C TYR A 198 -0.61 33.81 18.92
N LEU A 199 -1.39 33.22 19.84
CA LEU A 199 -1.75 31.80 19.83
C LEU A 199 -3.05 31.51 19.08
N GLN A 200 -3.73 32.53 18.56
CA GLN A 200 -5.00 32.36 17.86
C GLN A 200 -4.76 31.48 16.61
N PRO A 201 -5.47 30.34 16.48
CA PRO A 201 -5.35 29.52 15.29
C PRO A 201 -5.82 30.31 14.06
N ALA A 202 -5.17 30.10 12.91
CA ALA A 202 -5.61 30.68 11.65
C ALA A 202 -7.03 30.20 11.36
N SER A 203 -7.96 31.14 11.11
CA SER A 203 -9.32 30.78 10.72
C SER A 203 -9.29 30.06 9.37
N PRO A 204 -9.98 28.92 9.21
CA PRO A 204 -10.07 28.20 7.94
C PRO A 204 -10.91 28.93 6.86
N GLU A 205 -11.13 30.24 7.00
CA GLU A 205 -11.91 31.06 6.05
C GLU A 205 -11.02 31.93 5.13
N ASP A 206 -9.68 31.84 5.24
CA ASP A 206 -8.74 32.66 4.44
C ASP A 206 -8.00 31.87 3.32
N GLU A 207 -8.37 30.61 3.05
CA GLU A 207 -7.92 29.86 1.86
C GLU A 207 -9.09 29.67 0.86
N ASP A 208 -9.40 30.74 0.12
CA ASP A 208 -10.17 30.72 -1.15
C ASP A 208 -9.27 31.18 -2.31
#